data_AF-A0A6G0ZEP2-F1
#
_entry.id   AF-A0A6G0ZEP2-F1
#
_cell.length_a   1.000
_cell.length_b   1.000
_cell.length_c   1.000
_cell.angle_alpha   90.00
_cell.angle_beta   90.00
_cell.angle_gamma   90.00
#
_symmetry.space_group_name_H-M   'P 1'
#
loop_
_entity.id
_entity.type
_entity.pdbx_description
1 polymer ?
#
loop_
_entity_poly.entity_id
_entity_poly.type
_entity_poly.pdbx_seq_one_letter_code
_entity_poly.pdbx_strand_id
1 'polypeptide(L)'
;MHLTAFTAVCLVIYSCLHSSTVYGDDQIMVENSDCFLSVSDSDALKMPIPFTKNGKRYAIIYPDAKGSLNVKNGLSFKLSCSTSKFASNAIRQNDTAEALVTCVGNDLLLYRRETYRYADFRCDDMPKSELRVTGELCQPANYTVAAVGFRTDRAFLQLYSMCFDKSTENSLYTWYDARSPYYDNHQKNSKRPSFIKSKELYGKTDVNKKYTLKEQVIEPQRDFET
;
A
#
# COMPACT_ATOMS: atom_id res chain seq x y z
N MET A 1 -63.51 -70.33 4.51
CA MET A 1 -62.66 -69.33 5.20
C MET A 1 -61.24 -69.53 4.70
N HIS A 2 -60.97 -69.10 3.47
CA HIS A 2 -60.29 -67.85 3.10
C HIS A 2 -58.79 -67.84 3.39
N LEU A 3 -58.05 -68.32 2.38
CA LEU A 3 -56.68 -67.96 2.03
C LEU A 3 -56.65 -66.48 1.62
N THR A 4 -55.71 -65.69 2.13
CA THR A 4 -55.34 -64.41 1.53
C THR A 4 -53.83 -64.23 1.49
N ALA A 5 -53.38 -63.88 0.30
CA ALA A 5 -52.02 -63.83 -0.19
C ALA A 5 -51.19 -62.67 0.35
N PHE A 6 -49.87 -62.88 0.31
CA PHE A 6 -48.85 -61.84 0.40
C PHE A 6 -48.88 -60.93 -0.83
N THR A 7 -48.83 -59.63 -0.61
CA THR A 7 -48.49 -58.64 -1.66
C THR A 7 -47.30 -57.82 -1.18
N ALA A 8 -46.14 -58.08 -1.81
CA ALA A 8 -44.97 -57.23 -1.73
C ALA A 8 -45.21 -55.99 -2.62
N VAL A 9 -45.09 -54.80 -2.02
CA VAL A 9 -45.16 -53.54 -2.76
C VAL A 9 -43.74 -53.04 -2.98
N CYS A 10 -43.24 -53.24 -4.20
CA CYS A 10 -42.04 -52.55 -4.71
C CYS A 10 -42.36 -51.07 -4.91
N LEU A 11 -41.76 -50.19 -4.09
CA LEU A 11 -41.69 -48.76 -4.37
C LEU A 11 -40.40 -48.48 -5.15
N VAL A 12 -40.53 -48.41 -6.47
CA VAL A 12 -39.54 -47.81 -7.38
C VAL A 12 -40.10 -46.47 -7.80
N ILE A 13 -39.59 -45.35 -7.27
CA ILE A 13 -39.85 -44.04 -7.89
C ILE A 13 -38.61 -43.12 -7.81
N TYR A 14 -37.95 -43.05 -8.96
CA TYR A 14 -37.33 -41.89 -9.61
C TYR A 14 -36.38 -40.96 -8.83
N SER A 15 -35.09 -41.20 -9.04
CA SER A 15 -34.03 -40.18 -8.96
C SER A 15 -34.23 -39.14 -10.07
N CYS A 16 -34.75 -37.96 -9.70
CA CYS A 16 -34.67 -36.76 -10.52
C CYS A 16 -33.25 -36.18 -10.43
N LEU A 17 -32.37 -36.62 -11.34
CA LEU A 17 -31.19 -35.85 -11.74
C LEU A 17 -31.68 -34.55 -12.38
N HIS A 18 -31.85 -33.50 -11.57
CA HIS A 18 -32.01 -32.15 -12.08
C HIS A 18 -30.62 -31.64 -12.47
N SER A 19 -30.29 -31.85 -13.74
CA SER A 19 -29.20 -31.15 -14.41
C SER A 19 -29.63 -29.70 -14.57
N SER A 20 -29.23 -28.85 -13.64
CA SER A 20 -29.27 -27.40 -13.84
C SER A 20 -27.95 -26.97 -14.45
N THR A 21 -27.89 -27.01 -15.77
CA THR A 21 -26.93 -26.22 -16.55
C THR A 21 -27.25 -24.75 -16.30
N VAL A 22 -26.53 -24.13 -15.36
CA VAL A 22 -26.56 -22.68 -15.17
C VAL A 22 -25.39 -22.07 -15.92
N TYR A 23 -25.79 -21.13 -16.75
CA TYR A 23 -25.07 -20.20 -17.61
C TYR A 23 -23.81 -19.61 -16.94
N GLY A 24 -22.76 -19.41 -17.74
CA GLY A 24 -21.46 -18.92 -17.30
C GLY A 24 -21.54 -17.62 -16.51
N ASP A 25 -21.11 -17.70 -15.27
CA ASP A 25 -20.58 -16.62 -14.46
C ASP A 25 -19.19 -17.11 -14.04
N ASP A 26 -18.14 -16.30 -14.25
CA ASP A 26 -16.79 -16.60 -13.78
C ASP A 26 -16.83 -16.57 -12.24
N GLN A 27 -17.34 -17.64 -11.63
CA GLN A 27 -17.32 -17.80 -10.19
C GLN A 27 -15.87 -18.06 -9.80
N ILE A 28 -15.21 -16.98 -9.41
CA ILE A 28 -13.91 -17.02 -8.77
C ILE A 28 -14.06 -17.92 -7.52
N MET A 29 -13.55 -19.13 -7.61
CA MET A 29 -13.57 -20.11 -6.52
C MET A 29 -12.83 -19.52 -5.31
N VAL A 30 -13.58 -19.07 -4.31
CA VAL A 30 -13.02 -18.55 -3.06
C VAL A 30 -12.52 -19.73 -2.24
N GLU A 31 -11.25 -20.05 -2.41
CA GLU A 31 -10.54 -21.00 -1.56
C GLU A 31 -10.34 -20.36 -0.19
N ASN A 32 -10.58 -21.11 0.89
CA ASN A 32 -10.40 -20.64 2.26
C ASN A 32 -8.90 -20.61 2.64
N SER A 33 -8.09 -20.01 1.78
CA SER A 33 -6.64 -19.86 1.89
C SER A 33 -6.28 -18.44 2.32
N ASP A 34 -5.06 -18.25 2.83
CA ASP A 34 -4.53 -16.91 3.08
C ASP A 34 -4.27 -16.17 1.76
N CYS A 35 -4.21 -14.84 1.81
CA CYS A 35 -3.90 -14.02 0.66
C CYS A 35 -2.39 -13.85 0.47
N PHE A 36 -1.95 -14.03 -0.78
CA PHE A 36 -0.58 -13.83 -1.26
C PHE A 36 -0.61 -12.76 -2.36
N LEU A 37 -0.49 -11.50 -1.96
CA LEU A 37 -0.71 -10.37 -2.85
C LEU A 37 0.63 -9.90 -3.41
N SER A 38 0.92 -10.29 -4.65
CA SER A 38 2.17 -9.94 -5.32
C SER A 38 2.22 -8.45 -5.68
N VAL A 39 3.34 -7.80 -5.36
CA VAL A 39 3.65 -6.46 -5.83
C VAL A 39 4.35 -6.58 -7.19
N SER A 40 3.60 -6.37 -8.26
CA SER A 40 4.10 -6.45 -9.65
C SER A 40 5.18 -5.38 -9.95
N ASP A 41 6.29 -5.78 -10.55
CA ASP A 41 7.36 -4.87 -10.99
C ASP A 41 6.93 -3.88 -12.08
N SER A 42 6.05 -4.27 -13.00
CA SER A 42 5.64 -3.40 -14.12
C SER A 42 4.77 -2.23 -13.66
N ASP A 43 4.03 -2.43 -12.56
CA ASP A 43 3.05 -1.47 -12.05
C ASP A 43 3.31 -1.03 -10.60
N ALA A 44 4.46 -1.40 -10.03
CA ALA A 44 4.85 -1.12 -8.65
C ALA A 44 4.70 0.36 -8.27
N LEU A 45 4.94 1.28 -9.20
CA LEU A 45 4.82 2.72 -8.96
C LEU A 45 3.38 3.18 -8.74
N LYS A 46 2.39 2.45 -9.25
CA LYS A 46 0.96 2.78 -9.13
C LYS A 46 0.22 1.89 -8.13
N MET A 47 0.94 1.04 -7.39
CA MET A 47 0.34 0.22 -6.36
C MET A 47 -0.06 1.10 -5.16
N PRO A 48 -1.26 0.88 -4.58
CA PRO A 48 -1.69 1.59 -3.38
C PRO A 48 -0.87 1.15 -2.17
N ILE A 49 -0.82 2.01 -1.17
CA ILE A 49 -0.16 1.76 0.11
C ILE A 49 -1.10 0.93 0.99
N PRO A 50 -0.77 -0.34 1.31
CA PRO A 50 -1.57 -1.14 2.23
C PRO A 50 -1.28 -0.74 3.68
N PHE A 51 -2.30 -0.62 4.51
CA PHE A 51 -2.15 -0.29 5.93
C PHE A 51 -3.26 -0.88 6.80
N THR A 52 -2.93 -1.14 8.05
CA THR A 52 -3.88 -1.57 9.08
C THR A 52 -4.16 -0.44 10.05
N LYS A 53 -5.29 -0.57 10.76
CA LYS A 53 -5.63 0.25 11.91
C LYS A 53 -5.77 -0.67 13.12
N ASN A 54 -4.95 -0.45 14.14
CA ASN A 54 -5.08 -1.11 15.44
C ASN A 54 -5.36 -0.06 16.52
N GLY A 55 -6.62 0.04 16.95
CA GLY A 55 -7.08 1.11 17.83
C GLY A 55 -6.89 2.49 17.21
N LYS A 56 -6.02 3.31 17.79
CA LYS A 56 -5.64 4.64 17.27
C LYS A 56 -4.37 4.63 16.40
N ARG A 57 -3.68 3.49 16.28
CA ARG A 57 -2.44 3.36 15.53
C ARG A 57 -2.71 2.90 14.11
N TYR A 58 -1.97 3.48 13.17
CA TYR A 58 -2.01 3.15 11.75
C TYR A 58 -0.61 2.69 11.33
N ALA A 59 -0.52 1.55 10.64
CA ALA A 59 0.76 0.97 10.25
C ALA A 59 0.68 0.43 8.83
N ILE A 60 1.68 0.79 8.01
CA ILE A 60 1.82 0.24 6.66
C ILE A 60 2.12 -1.26 6.75
N ILE A 61 1.50 -2.04 5.86
CA ILE A 61 1.82 -3.46 5.66
C ILE A 61 2.93 -3.53 4.62
N TYR A 62 3.99 -4.27 4.89
CA TYR A 62 5.10 -4.39 3.97
C TYR A 62 5.14 -5.77 3.34
N PRO A 63 5.54 -5.88 2.06
CA PRO A 63 5.78 -7.18 1.45
C PRO A 63 6.87 -7.95 2.19
N ASP A 64 6.93 -9.25 1.99
CA ASP A 64 8.04 -10.09 2.42
C ASP A 64 9.26 -9.96 1.48
N ALA A 65 10.32 -10.74 1.73
CA ALA A 65 11.51 -10.77 0.88
C ALA A 65 11.22 -11.15 -0.58
N LYS A 66 10.11 -11.85 -0.87
CA LYS A 66 9.71 -12.26 -2.21
C LYS A 66 8.82 -11.21 -2.89
N GLY A 67 8.55 -10.07 -2.24
CA GLY A 67 7.66 -9.05 -2.78
C GLY A 67 6.17 -9.39 -2.65
N SER A 68 5.80 -10.32 -1.77
CA SER A 68 4.40 -10.70 -1.51
C SER A 68 3.89 -10.12 -0.19
N LEU A 69 2.70 -9.51 -0.20
CA LEU A 69 1.97 -9.19 1.02
C LEU A 69 1.18 -10.42 1.45
N ASN A 70 1.52 -10.96 2.63
CA ASN A 70 0.84 -12.13 3.18
C ASN A 70 -0.21 -11.68 4.21
N VAL A 71 -1.48 -11.89 3.92
CA VAL A 71 -2.61 -11.46 4.76
C VAL A 71 -3.49 -12.66 5.07
N LYS A 72 -3.80 -12.91 6.34
CA LYS A 72 -4.63 -14.05 6.70
C LYS A 72 -6.05 -13.93 6.14
N ASN A 73 -6.64 -15.07 5.78
CA ASN A 73 -8.04 -15.13 5.37
C ASN A 73 -8.97 -14.41 6.36
N GLY A 74 -9.93 -13.64 5.82
CA GLY A 74 -10.92 -12.91 6.61
C GLY A 74 -10.41 -11.63 7.27
N LEU A 75 -9.10 -11.33 7.21
CA LEU A 75 -8.58 -10.07 7.74
C LEU A 75 -8.86 -8.90 6.80
N SER A 76 -9.37 -7.81 7.35
CA SER A 76 -9.57 -6.55 6.64
C SER A 76 -8.41 -5.60 6.83
N PHE A 77 -8.05 -4.88 5.77
CA PHE A 77 -7.04 -3.83 5.77
C PHE A 77 -7.42 -2.75 4.74
N LYS A 78 -6.70 -1.64 4.75
CA LYS A 78 -6.95 -0.54 3.82
C LYS A 78 -5.87 -0.44 2.76
N LEU A 79 -6.26 -0.01 1.58
CA LEU A 79 -5.39 0.41 0.49
C LEU A 79 -5.56 1.92 0.29
N SER A 80 -4.47 2.68 0.16
CA SER A 80 -4.53 4.13 -0.09
C SER A 80 -3.68 4.57 -1.27
N CYS A 81 -4.23 5.44 -2.12
CA CYS A 81 -3.51 6.16 -3.16
C CYS A 81 -2.92 7.50 -2.67
N SER A 82 -2.91 7.76 -1.36
CA SER A 82 -2.48 9.03 -0.76
C SER A 82 -3.25 10.21 -1.37
N THR A 83 -2.56 11.13 -2.04
CA THR A 83 -3.16 12.29 -2.74
C THR A 83 -3.67 11.98 -4.15
N SER A 84 -3.46 10.76 -4.66
CA SER A 84 -3.94 10.26 -5.95
C SER A 84 -5.26 9.50 -5.76
N LYS A 85 -5.93 9.12 -6.85
CA LYS A 85 -7.19 8.35 -6.82
C LYS A 85 -6.96 6.94 -7.38
N PHE A 86 -7.89 6.03 -7.11
CA PHE A 86 -7.91 4.76 -7.84
C PHE A 86 -8.21 4.99 -9.33
N ALA A 87 -7.54 4.24 -10.20
CA ALA A 87 -7.69 4.34 -11.66
C ALA A 87 -9.00 3.71 -12.14
N SER A 88 -9.40 2.59 -11.55
CA SER A 88 -10.64 1.89 -11.89
C SER A 88 -11.86 2.62 -11.34
N ASN A 89 -12.87 2.89 -12.19
CA ASN A 89 -14.15 3.48 -11.77
C ASN A 89 -14.96 2.56 -10.84
N ALA A 90 -14.78 1.24 -10.94
CA ALA A 90 -15.44 0.30 -10.03
C ALA A 90 -14.92 0.44 -8.58
N ILE A 91 -13.65 0.81 -8.44
CA ILE A 91 -13.00 0.99 -7.13
C ILE A 91 -13.17 2.44 -6.64
N ARG A 92 -12.94 3.41 -7.54
CA ARG A 92 -13.07 4.84 -7.30
C ARG A 92 -14.55 5.23 -7.25
N GLN A 93 -15.13 5.19 -6.04
CA GLN A 93 -16.44 5.81 -5.79
C GLN A 93 -16.29 6.97 -4.81
N ASN A 94 -17.05 8.04 -5.05
CA ASN A 94 -17.02 9.29 -4.27
C ASN A 94 -15.64 9.94 -4.20
N ASP A 95 -14.81 9.73 -5.24
CA ASP A 95 -13.44 10.25 -5.33
C ASP A 95 -12.53 9.88 -4.14
N THR A 96 -12.87 8.82 -3.42
CA THR A 96 -12.07 8.36 -2.28
C THR A 96 -10.72 7.81 -2.74
N ALA A 97 -9.66 8.16 -2.01
CA ALA A 97 -8.31 7.65 -2.22
C ALA A 97 -8.02 6.40 -1.36
N GLU A 98 -9.05 5.86 -0.69
CA GLU A 98 -8.93 4.71 0.21
C GLU A 98 -9.98 3.64 -0.09
N ALA A 99 -9.57 2.36 -0.02
CA ALA A 99 -10.44 1.21 -0.10
C ALA A 99 -10.24 0.31 1.12
N LEU A 100 -11.31 -0.01 1.84
CA LEU A 100 -11.31 -1.04 2.89
C LEU A 100 -11.61 -2.38 2.23
N VAL A 101 -10.64 -3.29 2.24
CA VAL A 101 -10.70 -4.60 1.59
C VAL A 101 -10.61 -5.71 2.63
N THR A 102 -11.10 -6.89 2.29
CA THR A 102 -10.97 -8.09 3.13
C THR A 102 -10.35 -9.22 2.32
N CYS A 103 -9.35 -9.90 2.88
CA CYS A 103 -8.76 -11.06 2.25
C CYS A 103 -9.79 -12.19 2.15
N VAL A 104 -10.01 -12.71 0.94
CA VAL A 104 -10.85 -13.90 0.71
C VAL A 104 -10.05 -15.14 0.29
N GLY A 105 -8.82 -14.96 -0.18
CA GLY A 105 -7.86 -16.03 -0.46
C GLY A 105 -7.04 -15.77 -1.72
N ASN A 106 -5.85 -16.35 -1.81
CA ASN A 106 -4.94 -16.19 -2.96
C ASN A 106 -4.69 -14.70 -3.30
N ASP A 107 -4.99 -14.23 -4.52
CA ASP A 107 -4.82 -12.83 -4.93
C ASP A 107 -6.10 -12.00 -4.83
N LEU A 108 -7.12 -12.52 -4.13
CA LEU A 108 -8.49 -12.00 -4.18
C LEU A 108 -8.85 -11.23 -2.91
N LEU A 109 -9.56 -10.13 -3.14
CA LEU A 109 -9.99 -9.19 -2.12
C LEU A 109 -11.47 -8.88 -2.27
N LEU A 110 -12.22 -9.01 -1.18
CA LEU A 110 -13.59 -8.53 -1.08
C LEU A 110 -13.59 -7.02 -0.87
N TYR A 111 -14.24 -6.30 -1.77
CA TYR A 111 -14.49 -4.87 -1.67
C TYR A 111 -15.94 -4.61 -2.03
N ARG A 112 -16.71 -4.09 -1.05
CA ARG A 112 -18.11 -3.68 -1.25
C ARG A 112 -19.01 -4.76 -1.84
N ARG A 113 -18.86 -5.99 -1.34
CA ARG A 113 -19.63 -7.19 -1.73
C ARG A 113 -19.24 -7.81 -3.07
N GLU A 114 -18.27 -7.20 -3.76
CA GLU A 114 -17.71 -7.75 -5.00
C GLU A 114 -16.26 -8.20 -4.75
N THR A 115 -15.84 -9.23 -5.47
CA THR A 115 -14.47 -9.77 -5.38
C THR A 115 -13.63 -9.21 -6.51
N TYR A 116 -12.45 -8.70 -6.17
CA TYR A 116 -11.48 -8.15 -7.11
C TYR A 116 -10.13 -8.82 -6.91
N ARG A 117 -9.31 -8.85 -7.96
CA ARG A 117 -7.90 -9.20 -7.83
C ARG A 117 -7.16 -8.02 -7.22
N TYR A 118 -6.08 -8.30 -6.49
CA TYR A 118 -5.24 -7.23 -5.94
C TYR A 118 -4.71 -6.28 -7.02
N ALA A 119 -4.40 -6.81 -8.21
CA ALA A 119 -3.95 -6.04 -9.37
C ALA A 119 -5.00 -5.05 -9.91
N ASP A 120 -6.28 -5.19 -9.55
CA ASP A 120 -7.33 -4.25 -9.94
C ASP A 120 -7.23 -2.94 -9.15
N PHE A 121 -6.69 -3.00 -7.92
CA PHE A 121 -6.49 -1.84 -7.06
C PHE A 121 -5.23 -1.10 -7.49
N ARG A 122 -5.36 -0.23 -8.49
CA ARG A 122 -4.28 0.64 -8.98
C ARG A 122 -4.63 2.10 -8.78
N CYS A 123 -3.63 2.90 -8.44
CA CYS A 123 -3.71 4.34 -8.42
C CYS A 123 -3.55 4.91 -9.84
N ASP A 124 -4.16 6.07 -10.10
CA ASP A 124 -4.03 6.77 -11.39
C ASP A 124 -2.62 7.36 -11.57
N ASP A 125 -2.00 7.79 -10.47
CA ASP A 125 -0.64 8.30 -10.35
C ASP A 125 0.09 7.60 -9.18
N MET A 126 1.41 7.76 -9.09
CA MET A 126 2.19 7.25 -7.98
C MET A 126 1.77 7.90 -6.66
N PRO A 127 1.46 7.14 -5.60
CA PRO A 127 1.18 7.70 -4.29
C PRO A 127 2.32 8.60 -3.82
N LYS A 128 2.02 9.87 -3.54
CA LYS A 128 3.05 10.86 -3.17
C LYS A 128 3.24 10.87 -1.67
N SER A 129 4.50 10.76 -1.25
CA SER A 129 4.90 11.04 0.12
C SER A 129 4.89 12.55 0.37
N GLU A 130 4.63 12.95 1.61
CA GLU A 130 4.76 14.32 2.07
C GLU A 130 5.81 14.42 3.18
N LEU A 131 6.41 15.60 3.29
CA LEU A 131 7.23 15.99 4.43
C LEU A 131 6.39 16.85 5.36
N ARG A 132 6.41 16.52 6.64
CA ARG A 132 5.76 17.28 7.70
C ARG A 132 6.79 17.71 8.72
N VAL A 133 7.02 19.00 8.86
CA VAL A 133 7.75 19.51 10.01
C VAL A 133 6.85 19.35 11.23
N THR A 134 7.40 18.76 12.27
CA THR A 134 6.71 18.57 13.53
C THR A 134 7.01 19.77 14.44
N GLY A 135 6.12 20.04 15.39
CA GLY A 135 6.39 21.02 16.45
C GLY A 135 7.38 20.51 17.51
N GLU A 136 7.93 19.30 17.33
CA GLU A 136 8.84 18.67 18.28
C GLU A 136 10.28 19.08 18.01
N LEU A 137 11.06 19.11 19.08
CA LEU A 137 12.49 19.38 19.06
C LEU A 137 13.26 18.08 19.32
N CYS A 138 14.31 17.84 18.53
CA CYS A 138 15.16 16.66 18.69
C CYS A 138 16.36 16.87 19.60
N GLN A 139 16.78 18.13 19.81
CA GLN A 139 17.91 18.50 20.65
C GLN A 139 17.67 19.84 21.35
N PRO A 140 18.42 20.15 22.44
CA PRO A 140 18.29 21.42 23.17
C PRO A 140 18.55 22.67 22.31
N ALA A 141 19.30 22.54 21.21
CA ALA A 141 19.63 23.64 20.30
C ALA A 141 18.48 24.08 19.37
N ASN A 142 17.22 23.80 19.74
CA ASN A 142 16.01 24.11 18.96
C ASN A 142 15.98 23.52 17.53
N TYR A 143 16.65 22.37 17.31
CA TYR A 143 16.53 21.62 16.06
C TYR A 143 15.17 20.95 15.96
N THR A 144 14.59 21.00 14.77
CA THR A 144 13.21 20.55 14.55
C THR A 144 13.19 19.10 14.14
N VAL A 145 12.18 18.36 14.58
CA VAL A 145 11.88 17.05 13.98
C VAL A 145 11.02 17.27 12.74
N ALA A 146 11.34 16.61 11.64
CA ALA A 146 10.47 16.48 10.47
C ALA A 146 10.24 15.00 10.16
N ALA A 147 9.03 14.66 9.72
CA ALA A 147 8.62 13.31 9.38
C ALA A 147 8.27 13.21 7.90
N VAL A 148 8.60 12.08 7.27
CA VAL A 148 8.23 11.77 5.89
C VAL A 148 7.36 10.53 5.89
N GLY A 149 6.29 10.59 5.10
CA GLY A 149 5.28 9.53 5.09
C GLY A 149 4.19 9.79 4.07
N PHE A 150 3.12 9.01 4.14
CA PHE A 150 1.96 9.16 3.26
C PHE A 150 0.75 9.67 4.03
N ARG A 151 0.07 10.66 3.48
CA ARG A 151 -1.21 11.13 4.02
C ARG A 151 -2.33 10.22 3.57
N THR A 152 -3.19 9.90 4.51
CA THR A 152 -4.45 9.18 4.28
C THR A 152 -5.58 10.06 4.82
N ASP A 153 -6.83 9.67 4.61
CA ASP A 153 -8.01 10.41 5.07
C ASP A 153 -8.05 10.51 6.61
N ARG A 154 -7.41 9.57 7.30
CA ARG A 154 -7.52 9.42 8.77
C ARG A 154 -6.19 9.45 9.50
N ALA A 155 -5.06 9.36 8.80
CA ALA A 155 -3.75 9.19 9.43
C ALA A 155 -2.60 9.69 8.56
N PHE A 156 -1.45 9.87 9.21
CA PHE A 156 -0.17 10.04 8.54
C PHE A 156 0.64 8.76 8.72
N LEU A 157 0.87 8.03 7.63
CA LEU A 157 1.63 6.79 7.61
C LEU A 157 3.13 7.13 7.50
N GLN A 158 3.77 7.33 8.64
CA GLN A 158 5.18 7.69 8.73
C GLN A 158 6.09 6.56 8.21
N LEU A 159 7.09 6.93 7.40
CA LEU A 159 8.16 6.06 6.94
C LEU A 159 9.42 6.25 7.79
N TYR A 160 9.82 7.50 7.99
CA TYR A 160 10.99 7.88 8.76
C TYR A 160 10.84 9.31 9.26
N SER A 161 11.70 9.66 10.21
CA SER A 161 11.84 11.01 10.73
C SER A 161 13.29 11.46 10.67
N MET A 162 13.49 12.77 10.76
CA MET A 162 14.79 13.41 10.73
C MET A 162 14.85 14.54 11.74
N CYS A 163 16.04 14.73 12.32
CA CYS A 163 16.38 15.91 13.09
C CYS A 163 17.04 16.91 12.15
N PHE A 164 16.48 18.11 12.05
CA PHE A 164 16.86 19.09 11.05
C PHE A 164 17.25 20.41 11.69
N ASP A 165 18.42 20.91 11.31
CA ASP A 165 18.91 22.24 11.65
C ASP A 165 18.49 23.23 10.56
N LYS A 166 17.48 24.05 10.87
CA LYS A 166 16.96 25.08 9.95
C LYS A 166 17.98 26.20 9.68
N SER A 167 18.98 26.39 10.53
CA SER A 167 19.96 27.47 10.39
C SER A 167 21.04 27.14 9.35
N THR A 168 21.47 25.89 9.32
CA THR A 168 22.46 25.39 8.36
C THR A 168 21.84 24.62 7.19
N GLU A 169 20.51 24.47 7.19
CA GLU A 169 19.74 23.70 6.20
C GLU A 169 20.15 22.22 6.11
N ASN A 170 20.65 21.64 7.21
CA ASN A 170 21.19 20.29 7.27
C ASN A 170 20.33 19.34 8.10
N SER A 171 20.23 18.09 7.62
CA SER A 171 19.75 16.97 8.42
C SER A 171 20.88 16.43 9.29
N LEU A 172 20.69 16.40 10.60
CA LEU A 172 21.69 15.93 11.56
C LEU A 172 21.71 14.41 11.66
N TYR A 173 20.53 13.81 11.73
CA TYR A 173 20.35 12.36 11.72
C TYR A 173 18.92 12.00 11.32
N THR A 174 18.75 10.79 10.82
CA THR A 174 17.45 10.20 10.48
C THR A 174 17.22 8.95 11.30
N TRP A 175 15.97 8.62 11.57
CA TRP A 175 15.60 7.36 12.20
C TRP A 175 14.32 6.82 11.60
N TYR A 176 14.24 5.50 11.57
CA TYR A 176 13.13 4.74 11.02
C TYR A 176 13.09 3.37 11.68
N ASP A 177 11.94 2.72 11.61
CA ASP A 177 11.81 1.34 12.06
C ASP A 177 12.44 0.43 11.00
N ALA A 178 13.66 -0.04 11.29
CA ALA A 178 14.34 -1.02 10.45
C ALA A 178 13.51 -2.30 10.38
N ARG A 179 13.32 -2.83 9.16
CA ARG A 179 12.56 -4.06 8.94
C ARG A 179 13.48 -5.18 8.48
N SER A 180 13.26 -6.36 9.05
CA SER A 180 13.91 -7.60 8.66
C SER A 180 12.87 -8.55 8.05
N PRO A 181 13.19 -9.23 6.94
CA PRO A 181 14.43 -9.14 6.18
C PRO A 181 14.59 -7.78 5.50
N TYR A 182 15.84 -7.33 5.31
CA TYR A 182 16.11 -6.16 4.48
C TYR A 182 15.68 -6.49 3.05
N TYR A 183 14.78 -5.68 2.52
CA TYR A 183 14.21 -5.89 1.19
C TYR A 183 15.30 -5.64 0.13
N ASP A 184 15.69 -6.67 -0.62
CA ASP A 184 16.56 -6.53 -1.81
C ASP A 184 15.75 -6.09 -3.06
N ASN A 185 14.46 -5.86 -2.85
CA ASN A 185 13.53 -5.39 -3.87
C ASN A 185 13.57 -3.86 -3.94
N HIS A 186 13.74 -3.32 -5.14
CA HIS A 186 13.83 -1.88 -5.37
C HIS A 186 12.87 -1.46 -6.49
N GLN A 187 12.23 -0.31 -6.30
CA GLN A 187 11.47 0.31 -7.38
C GLN A 187 12.44 0.86 -8.43
N LYS A 188 12.23 0.49 -9.69
CA LYS A 188 12.97 1.07 -10.82
C LYS A 188 12.19 2.27 -11.33
N ASN A 189 12.79 3.45 -11.21
CA ASN A 189 12.26 4.67 -11.82
C ASN A 189 13.27 5.22 -12.83
N SER A 190 12.82 5.51 -14.05
CA SER A 190 13.68 6.03 -15.12
C SER A 190 14.12 7.48 -14.86
N LYS A 191 13.38 8.22 -14.03
CA LYS A 191 13.68 9.62 -13.70
C LYS A 191 13.72 9.85 -12.19
N ARG A 192 14.76 10.54 -11.72
CA ARG A 192 14.85 11.01 -10.34
C ARG A 192 13.65 11.93 -10.02
N PRO A 193 12.88 11.67 -8.94
CA PRO A 193 11.86 12.60 -8.47
C PRO A 193 12.46 13.97 -8.10
N SER A 194 11.68 15.03 -8.26
CA SER A 194 12.06 16.36 -7.76
C SER A 194 12.12 16.39 -6.24
N PHE A 195 13.00 17.22 -5.68
CA PHE A 195 13.07 17.45 -4.25
C PHE A 195 11.83 18.19 -3.74
N ILE A 196 11.43 17.88 -2.51
CA ILE A 196 10.36 18.60 -1.81
C ILE A 196 10.87 19.98 -1.42
N LYS A 197 10.22 21.04 -1.93
CA LYS A 197 10.53 22.43 -1.60
C LYS A 197 9.80 22.85 -0.32
N SER A 198 10.28 22.39 0.84
CA SER A 198 9.71 22.80 2.13
C SER A 198 10.21 24.19 2.53
N LYS A 199 9.34 25.21 2.43
CA LYS A 199 9.65 26.57 2.90
C LYS A 199 9.96 26.59 4.41
N GLU A 200 9.40 25.66 5.17
CA GLU A 200 9.60 25.58 6.61
C GLU A 200 10.97 25.03 7.00
N LEU A 201 11.59 24.20 6.16
CA LEU A 201 12.94 23.68 6.38
C LEU A 201 14.00 24.53 5.67
N TYR A 202 13.73 24.95 4.44
CA TYR A 202 14.74 25.56 3.55
C TYR A 202 14.49 27.04 3.26
N GLY A 203 13.49 27.68 3.90
CA GLY A 203 13.20 29.09 3.72
C GLY A 203 12.96 29.47 2.24
N LYS A 204 13.87 30.26 1.68
CA LYS A 204 13.84 30.72 0.27
C LYS A 204 14.73 29.88 -0.66
N THR A 205 15.45 28.90 -0.13
CA THR A 205 16.42 28.10 -0.88
C THR A 205 15.69 27.15 -1.84
N ASP A 206 16.01 27.25 -3.13
CA ASP A 206 15.54 26.27 -4.11
C ASP A 206 16.46 25.05 -4.12
N VAL A 207 16.06 24.04 -3.35
CA VAL A 207 16.76 22.76 -3.22
C VAL A 207 16.95 22.08 -4.59
N ASN A 208 15.97 22.16 -5.49
CA ASN A 208 16.10 21.54 -6.80
C ASN A 208 17.20 22.20 -7.65
N LYS A 209 17.43 23.50 -7.46
CA LYS A 209 18.55 24.20 -8.10
C LYS A 209 19.89 23.77 -7.50
N LYS A 210 19.98 23.71 -6.17
CA LYS A 210 21.23 23.38 -5.43
C LYS A 210 21.77 21.99 -5.73
N TYR A 211 20.89 21.02 -6.00
CA TYR A 211 21.29 19.67 -6.35
C TYR A 211 21.36 19.41 -7.87
N THR A 212 21.62 20.46 -8.67
CA THR A 212 22.02 20.30 -10.07
C THR A 212 23.51 20.03 -10.16
N LEU A 213 23.95 19.26 -11.17
CA LEU A 213 25.38 18.96 -11.39
C LEU A 213 26.25 20.23 -11.37
N LYS A 214 25.77 21.30 -12.02
CA LYS A 214 26.46 22.59 -12.06
C LYS A 214 26.74 23.15 -10.66
N GLU A 215 25.76 23.09 -9.76
CA GLU A 215 25.89 23.67 -8.42
C GLU A 215 26.63 22.71 -7.46
N GLN A 216 26.60 21.40 -7.72
CA GLN A 216 27.32 20.39 -6.91
C GLN A 216 28.81 20.28 -7.25
N VAL A 217 29.21 20.58 -8.48
CA VAL A 217 30.62 20.56 -8.90
C VAL A 217 31.36 21.84 -8.48
N ILE A 218 30.63 22.89 -8.07
CA ILE A 218 31.19 24.09 -7.44
C ILE A 218 31.32 23.81 -5.92
N GLU A 219 32.02 22.74 -5.56
CA GLU A 219 32.69 22.70 -4.26
C GLU A 219 34.10 23.26 -4.50
N PRO A 220 34.54 24.29 -3.77
CA PRO A 220 35.78 24.97 -4.11
C PRO A 220 36.91 23.95 -4.05
N GLN A 221 37.74 23.91 -5.10
CA GLN A 221 39.13 23.55 -4.91
C GLN A 221 39.60 24.42 -3.75
N ARG A 222 39.70 23.83 -2.55
CA ARG A 222 40.44 24.44 -1.46
C ARG A 222 41.81 24.67 -2.04
N ASP A 223 42.14 25.94 -2.23
CA ASP A 223 43.45 26.41 -2.63
C ASP A 223 44.48 25.73 -1.74
N PHE A 224 45.13 24.71 -2.29
CA PHE A 224 46.44 24.29 -1.83
C PHE A 224 47.43 25.27 -2.44
N GLU A 225 47.50 26.47 -1.87
CA GLU A 225 48.68 27.32 -2.02
C GLU A 225 49.72 26.81 -1.02
N THR A 226 50.75 26.17 -1.57
CA THR A 226 52.06 25.90 -0.94
C THR A 226 52.88 27.16 -0.82
#